data_AF-A0A7C2V5N2-F1
#
_entry.id   AF-A0A7C2V5N2-F1
#
_cell.length_a   1.000
_cell.length_b   1.000
_cell.length_c   1.000
_cell.angle_alpha   90.00
_cell.angle_beta   90.00
_cell.angle_gamma   90.00
#
_symmetry.space_group_name_H-M   'P 1'
#
loop_
_entity.id
_entity.type
_entity.pdbx_description
1 polymer ?
#
loop_
_entity_poly.entity_id
_entity_poly.type
_entity_poly.pdbx_seq_one_letter_code
_entity_poly.pdbx_strand_id
1 'polypeptide(L)' 'YSREKVVAYFIGYFPATNPRFVAGIMVDNPRGPNPYGGTVSAPYFKELVERVAFYYRLEPDKLSK' A
#
# COMPACT_ATOMS: atom_id res chain seq x y z
N TYR A 1 -9.32 -12.51 -24.33
CA TYR A 1 -8.83 -11.68 -23.21
C TYR A 1 -10.00 -11.39 -22.28
N SER A 2 -10.07 -11.99 -21.08
CA SER A 2 -11.10 -11.65 -20.10
C SER A 2 -10.73 -10.34 -19.41
N ARG A 3 -11.44 -9.26 -19.70
CA ARG A 3 -11.33 -7.98 -18.97
C ARG A 3 -11.90 -8.04 -17.54
N GLU A 4 -12.41 -9.20 -17.14
CA GLU A 4 -13.17 -9.40 -15.91
C GLU A 4 -12.36 -9.97 -14.75
N LYS A 5 -11.10 -10.38 -14.99
CA LYS A 5 -10.20 -10.89 -13.95
C LYS A 5 -8.90 -10.13 -13.94
N VAL A 6 -8.89 -9.04 -13.17
CA VAL A 6 -7.70 -8.21 -12.94
C VAL A 6 -7.34 -8.31 -11.47
N VAL A 7 -6.04 -8.42 -11.19
CA VAL A 7 -5.51 -8.37 -9.82
C VAL A 7 -4.87 -7.00 -9.64
N ALA A 8 -5.39 -6.25 -8.67
CA ALA A 8 -4.79 -4.98 -8.26
C ALA A 8 -3.79 -5.26 -7.14
N TYR A 9 -2.53 -4.88 -7.33
CA TYR A 9 -1.52 -5.03 -6.29
C TYR A 9 -0.72 -3.74 -6.09
N PHE A 10 -0.30 -3.52 -4.85
CA PHE A 10 0.59 -2.44 -4.46
C PHE A 10 1.62 -2.98 -3.47
N ILE A 11 2.91 -2.79 -3.78
CA ILE A 11 4.02 -3.25 -2.94
C ILE A 11 4.90 -2.03 -2.66
N GLY A 12 5.29 -1.87 -1.40
CA GLY A 12 6.16 -0.78 -0.98
C GLY A 12 6.91 -1.10 0.30
N TYR A 13 7.82 -0.20 0.67
CA TYR A 13 8.61 -0.30 1.89
C TYR A 13 8.52 0.99 2.69
N PHE A 14 8.76 0.91 3.99
CA PHE A 14 8.73 2.05 4.90
C PHE A 14 9.54 1.79 6.20
N PRO A 15 10.02 2.84 6.89
CA PRO A 15 10.18 4.23 6.44
C PRO A 15 11.07 4.34 5.19
N ALA A 16 10.97 5.42 4.41
CA ALA A 16 11.72 5.56 3.16
C ALA A 16 13.21 5.82 3.40
N THR A 17 13.55 6.64 4.40
CA THR A 17 14.97 6.98 4.71
C THR A 17 15.75 5.81 5.31
N ASN A 18 15.09 5.00 6.14
CA ASN A 18 15.68 3.81 6.75
C ASN A 18 14.67 2.65 6.72
N PRO A 19 14.60 1.90 5.61
CA PRO A 19 13.60 0.85 5.42
C PRO A 19 13.69 -0.25 6.47
N ARG A 20 12.58 -0.52 7.14
CA ARG A 20 12.48 -1.59 8.15
C ARG A 20 11.39 -2.60 7.83
N PHE A 21 10.42 -2.22 7.01
CA PHE A 21 9.26 -3.03 6.67
C PHE A 21 9.05 -3.03 5.15
N VAL A 22 8.62 -4.18 4.64
CA VAL A 22 8.10 -4.34 3.28
C VAL A 22 6.67 -4.85 3.43
N ALA A 23 5.75 -4.24 2.70
CA ALA A 23 4.36 -4.67 2.68
C ALA A 23 3.84 -4.73 1.24
N GLY A 24 2.97 -5.71 1.00
CA GLY A 24 2.27 -5.89 -0.26
C GLY A 24 0.79 -6.09 0.00
N ILE A 25 -0.04 -5.38 -0.76
CA ILE A 25 -1.50 -5.58 -0.74
C ILE A 25 -1.92 -6.06 -2.11
N MET A 26 -2.66 -7.16 -2.12
CA MET A 26 -3.25 -7.77 -3.30
C MET A 26 -4.77 -7.76 -3.14
N VAL A 27 -5.47 -7.31 -4.16
CA VAL A 27 -6.93 -7.31 -4.23
C VAL A 27 -7.31 -8.07 -5.49
N ASP A 28 -7.92 -9.23 -5.29
CA ASP A 28 -8.43 -10.06 -6.36
C ASP A 28 -9.78 -9.54 -6.84
N ASN A 29 -9.95 -9.44 -8.16
CA ASN A 29 -11.18 -9.00 -8.84
C ASN A 29 -11.82 -7.73 -8.23
N PRO A 30 -11.07 -6.61 -8.15
CA PRO A 30 -11.61 -5.37 -7.61
C PRO A 30 -12.75 -4.86 -8.49
N ARG A 31 -13.89 -4.53 -7.86
CA ARG A 31 -15.07 -4.00 -8.53
C ARG A 31 -15.06 -2.48 -8.49
N GLY A 32 -15.42 -1.84 -9.60
CA GLY A 32 -15.57 -0.39 -9.67
C GLY A 32 -15.02 0.21 -10.97
N PRO A 33 -15.18 1.53 -11.16
CA PRO A 33 -14.82 2.19 -12.41
C PRO A 33 -13.30 2.23 -12.69
N ASN A 34 -12.44 2.10 -11.66
CA ASN A 34 -10.97 2.19 -11.78
C ASN A 34 -10.26 1.04 -11.01
N PRO A 35 -10.20 -0.18 -11.56
CA PRO A 35 -9.64 -1.38 -10.91
C PRO A 35 -8.10 -1.46 -10.97
N TYR A 36 -7.39 -0.34 -10.77
CA TYR A 36 -5.93 -0.30 -10.82
C TYR A 36 -5.30 -0.45 -9.43
N GLY A 37 -4.13 -1.10 -9.35
CA GLY A 37 -3.37 -1.30 -8.11
C GLY A 37 -3.13 -0.01 -7.32
N GLY A 38 -2.81 1.08 -8.01
CA GLY A 38 -2.59 2.39 -7.37
C GLY A 38 -3.86 3.08 -6.85
N THR A 39 -5.05 2.68 -7.30
CA THR A 39 -6.33 3.28 -6.86
C THR A 39 -7.00 2.42 -5.80
N VAL A 40 -6.97 1.10 -5.98
CA VAL A 40 -7.63 0.15 -5.09
C VAL A 40 -6.76 -0.19 -3.90
N SER A 41 -5.48 -0.55 -4.11
CA SER A 41 -4.62 -1.12 -3.07
C SER A 41 -3.83 -0.07 -2.28
N ALA A 42 -3.56 1.10 -2.87
CA ALA A 42 -2.81 2.18 -2.22
C ALA A 42 -3.42 2.75 -0.91
N PRO A 43 -4.74 3.01 -0.80
CA PRO A 43 -5.31 3.53 0.46
C PRO A 43 -5.17 2.52 1.60
N TYR A 44 -5.34 1.23 1.32
CA TYR A 44 -5.11 0.16 2.31
C TYR A 44 -3.64 0.07 2.71
N PHE A 45 -2.71 0.27 1.76
CA PHE A 45 -1.29 0.29 2.08
C PHE A 45 -0.97 1.44 3.04
N LYS A 46 -1.50 2.64 2.78
CA LYS A 46 -1.34 3.79 3.69
C LYS A 46 -1.85 3.49 5.10
N GLU A 47 -3.06 2.94 5.23
CA GLU A 47 -3.64 2.62 6.53
C GLU A 47 -2.81 1.55 7.28
N LEU A 48 -2.31 0.54 6.56
CA LEU A 48 -1.43 -0.47 7.12
C LEU A 48 -0.12 0.16 7.63
N VAL A 49 0.49 1.04 6.84
CA VAL A 49 1.70 1.78 7.24
C VAL A 49 1.45 2.61 8.50
N GLU A 50 0.34 3.35 8.56
CA GLU A 50 0.00 4.18 9.73
C GLU A 50 -0.16 3.33 11.00
N ARG A 51 -0.86 2.19 10.91
CA ARG A 51 -1.04 1.26 12.04
C ARG A 51 0.27 0.62 12.49
N VAL A 52 1.10 0.16 11.54
CA VAL A 52 2.40 -0.45 11.85
C VAL A 52 3.33 0.60 12.45
N ALA A 53 3.37 1.81 11.90
CA ALA A 53 4.16 2.91 12.44
C ALA A 53 3.76 3.25 13.87
N PHE A 54 2.46 3.32 14.16
CA PHE A 54 1.95 3.54 15.51
C PHE A 54 2.34 2.40 16.46
N TYR A 55 2.12 1.15 16.05
CA TYR A 55 2.39 -0.03 16.89
C TYR A 55 3.87 -0.17 17.26
N TYR A 56 4.77 0.03 16.28
CA TYR A 56 6.23 -0.04 16.50
C TYR A 56 6.84 1.27 17.00
N ARG A 57 6.01 2.30 17.27
CA ARG A 57 6.44 3.65 17.67
C ARG A 57 7.54 4.19 16.75
N LEU A 58 7.34 4.03 15.44
CA LEU A 58 8.28 4.56 14.46
C LEU A 58 8.31 6.07 14.54
N GLU A 59 9.51 6.64 14.55
CA GLU A 59 9.67 8.07 14.41
C GLU A 59 9.17 8.51 13.03
N PRO A 60 8.52 9.68 12.92
CA PRO A 60 8.14 10.24 11.63
C PRO A 60 9.35 10.30 10.71
N ASP A 61 9.17 9.83 9.48
CA ASP A 61 10.27 9.79 8.53
C ASP A 61 10.73 11.21 8.18
N LYS A 62 12.04 11.41 8.03
CA LYS A 62 12.69 12.72 7.88
C LYS A 62 12.49 13.35 6.49
N LEU A 63 11.49 12.93 5.73
CA LEU A 63 11.05 13.62 4.52
C LEU A 63 10.37 14.92 4.94
N SER A 64 11.17 15.89 5.39
CA SER A 64 10.75 17.28 5.52
C SER A 64 10.31 17.74 4.13
N LYS A 65 9.07 18.22 4.03
CA LYS A 65 8.72 19.18 2.98
C LYS A 65 9.51 20.47 3.18
#